data_AF-A0A946TJS1-F1
#
_entry.id   AF-A0A946TJS1-F1
#
_cell.length_a   1.000
_cell.length_b   1.000
_cell.length_c   1.000
_cell.angle_alpha   90.00
_cell.angle_beta   90.00
_cell.angle_gamma   90.00
#
_symmetry.space_group_name_H-M   'P 1'
#
loop_
_entity.id
_entity.type
_entity.pdbx_description
1 polymer ?
#
loop_
_entity_poly.entity_id
_entity_poly.type
_entity_poly.pdbx_seq_one_letter_code
_entity_poly.pdbx_strand_id
1 'polypeptide(L)'
;MSDKIVKIKKLRAFKKLPLQPVIAEVADISFKLQDSDPNAASKYNPHKVELEGDSAIACDPLYLNKFGNQKRRGDYRYLFTDGKYVGLAKHYPRRGYRRVA
;
A
#
# COMPACT_ATOMS: atom_id res chain seq x y z
N MET A 1 -46.19 19.82 5.20
CA MET A 1 -44.95 19.17 5.67
C MET A 1 -44.18 18.77 4.42
N SER A 2 -43.01 19.37 4.17
CA SER A 2 -42.25 19.13 2.93
C SER A 2 -41.17 18.11 3.17
N ASP A 3 -41.30 16.95 2.53
CA ASP A 3 -40.30 15.89 2.52
C ASP A 3 -39.01 16.39 1.84
N LYS A 4 -37.94 16.49 2.63
CA LYS A 4 -36.60 16.78 2.10
C LYS A 4 -36.05 15.52 1.43
N ILE A 5 -36.13 15.47 0.11
CA ILE A 5 -35.43 14.49 -0.72
C ILE A 5 -33.91 14.70 -0.55
N VAL A 6 -33.27 13.82 0.21
CA VAL A 6 -31.81 13.78 0.35
C VAL A 6 -31.22 13.23 -0.95
N LYS A 7 -30.65 14.09 -1.79
CA LYS A 7 -29.88 13.67 -2.97
C LYS A 7 -28.68 12.84 -2.50
N ILE A 8 -28.76 11.53 -2.68
CA ILE A 8 -27.63 10.62 -2.50
C ILE A 8 -26.54 11.05 -3.48
N LYS A 9 -25.43 11.59 -2.97
CA LYS A 9 -24.25 11.93 -3.77
C LYS A 9 -23.78 10.66 -4.46
N LYS A 10 -23.69 10.67 -5.80
CA LYS A 10 -23.22 9.55 -6.63
C LYS A 10 -21.95 8.96 -6.01
N LEU A 11 -22.01 7.70 -5.57
CA LEU A 11 -20.84 6.94 -5.14
C LEU A 11 -19.86 6.92 -6.33
N ARG A 12 -18.68 7.52 -6.15
CA ARG A 12 -17.63 7.48 -7.15
C ARG A 12 -17.18 6.03 -7.24
N ALA A 13 -17.43 5.37 -8.37
CA ALA A 13 -16.89 4.04 -8.61
C ALA A 13 -15.37 4.12 -8.46
N PHE A 14 -14.80 3.30 -7.58
CA PHE A 14 -13.35 3.15 -7.52
C PHE A 14 -12.87 2.69 -8.89
N LYS A 15 -11.81 3.33 -9.41
CA LYS A 15 -11.17 2.93 -10.66
C LYS A 15 -10.83 1.44 -10.51
N LYS A 16 -11.30 0.58 -11.43
CA LYS A 16 -11.02 -0.86 -11.36
C LYS A 16 -9.50 -1.06 -11.26
N LEU A 17 -9.03 -1.55 -10.12
CA LEU A 17 -7.64 -1.89 -9.90
C LEU A 17 -7.35 -3.20 -10.64
N PRO A 18 -6.40 -3.26 -11.57
CA PRO A 18 -6.01 -4.54 -12.14
C PRO A 18 -5.23 -5.31 -11.07
N LEU A 19 -5.84 -6.38 -10.55
CA LEU A 19 -5.28 -7.17 -9.45
C LEU A 19 -4.00 -7.91 -9.85
N GLN A 20 -3.92 -8.38 -11.09
CA GLN A 20 -2.76 -9.15 -11.58
C GLN A 20 -1.43 -8.39 -11.47
N PRO A 21 -1.32 -7.13 -11.94
CA PRO A 21 -0.13 -6.30 -11.72
C PRO A 21 0.24 -6.10 -10.24
N VAL A 22 -0.75 -5.98 -9.36
CA VAL A 22 -0.53 -5.80 -7.91
C VAL A 22 0.05 -7.08 -7.30
N ILE A 23 -0.51 -8.23 -7.65
CA ILE A 23 -0.02 -9.54 -7.20
C ILE A 23 1.40 -9.78 -7.69
N ALA A 24 1.67 -9.49 -8.98
CA ALA A 24 3.00 -9.63 -9.56
C ALA A 24 4.03 -8.71 -8.90
N GLU A 25 3.65 -7.48 -8.55
CA GLU A 25 4.50 -6.53 -7.81
C GLU A 25 4.83 -7.03 -6.41
N VAL A 26 3.84 -7.53 -5.67
CA VAL A 26 4.06 -8.12 -4.33
C VAL A 26 5.03 -9.30 -4.42
N ALA A 27 4.86 -10.19 -5.41
CA ALA A 27 5.78 -11.31 -5.62
C ALA A 27 7.21 -10.85 -5.98
N ASP A 28 7.35 -9.84 -6.84
CA ASP A 28 8.66 -9.25 -7.20
C ASP A 28 9.37 -8.64 -5.99
N ILE A 29 8.64 -7.93 -5.13
CA ILE A 29 9.20 -7.36 -3.89
C ILE A 29 9.60 -8.48 -2.94
N SER A 30 8.74 -9.47 -2.73
CA SER A 30 9.05 -10.62 -1.87
C SER A 30 10.34 -11.32 -2.28
N PHE A 31 10.49 -11.61 -3.58
CA PHE A 31 11.70 -12.21 -4.11
C PHE A 31 12.93 -11.31 -3.84
N LYS A 32 12.83 -10.01 -4.13
CA LYS A 32 13.95 -9.05 -3.95
C LYS A 32 14.33 -8.75 -2.51
N LEU A 33 13.41 -8.93 -1.57
CA LEU A 33 13.72 -8.82 -0.14
C LEU A 33 14.40 -10.07 0.41
N GLN A 34 14.18 -11.23 -0.21
CA GLN A 34 14.83 -12.49 0.15
C GLN A 34 16.19 -12.66 -0.55
N ASP A 35 16.29 -12.15 -1.78
CA ASP A 35 17.51 -12.17 -2.54
C ASP A 35 18.54 -11.20 -1.93
N SER A 36 19.82 -11.58 -1.97
CA SER A 36 20.90 -10.82 -1.32
C SER A 36 21.38 -9.62 -2.13
N ASP A 37 20.60 -9.17 -3.11
CA ASP A 37 20.88 -7.97 -3.92
C ASP A 37 20.15 -6.73 -3.38
N PRO A 38 20.80 -5.92 -2.52
CA PRO A 38 20.19 -4.73 -1.93
C PRO A 38 19.81 -3.65 -2.95
N ASN A 39 20.42 -3.66 -4.15
CA ASN A 39 20.13 -2.65 -5.17
C ASN A 39 18.77 -2.91 -5.84
N ALA A 40 18.40 -4.16 -6.05
CA ALA A 40 17.16 -4.53 -6.71
C ALA A 40 15.91 -4.11 -5.92
N ALA A 41 15.98 -4.18 -4.58
CA ALA A 41 14.88 -3.80 -3.69
C ALA A 41 14.75 -2.27 -3.52
N SER A 42 15.84 -1.51 -3.69
CA SER A 42 15.89 -0.05 -3.45
C SER A 42 14.82 0.75 -4.22
N LYS A 43 14.43 0.30 -5.41
CA LYS A 43 13.37 0.92 -6.24
C LYS A 43 12.01 0.98 -5.54
N TYR A 44 11.78 0.10 -4.57
CA TYR A 44 10.56 0.04 -3.77
C TYR A 44 10.69 0.77 -2.43
N ASN A 45 11.82 1.42 -2.18
CA ASN A 45 12.11 2.18 -0.97
C ASN A 45 11.81 1.36 0.32
N PRO A 46 12.39 0.16 0.48
CA PRO A 46 12.19 -0.67 1.65
C PRO A 46 12.75 0.04 2.90
N HIS A 47 11.95 0.14 3.95
CA HIS A 47 12.37 0.71 5.23
C HIS A 47 11.66 0.01 6.37
N LYS A 48 12.34 -0.10 7.52
CA LYS A 48 11.74 -0.68 8.72
C LYS A 48 10.70 0.26 9.30
N VAL A 49 9.57 -0.29 9.70
CA VAL A 49 8.48 0.40 10.38
C VAL A 49 8.02 -0.41 11.58
N GLU A 50 7.61 0.29 12.63
CA GLU A 50 6.96 -0.33 13.79
C GLU A 50 5.44 -0.17 13.65
N LEU A 51 4.73 -1.27 13.87
CA LEU A 51 3.28 -1.39 13.76
C LEU A 51 2.76 -2.12 14.99
N GLU A 52 2.11 -1.40 15.91
CA GLU A 52 1.41 -2.01 17.06
C GLU A 52 2.29 -2.96 17.91
N GLY A 53 3.61 -2.77 17.91
CA GLY A 53 4.59 -3.61 18.63
C GLY A 53 5.38 -4.56 17.74
N ASP A 54 4.99 -4.74 16.47
CA ASP A 54 5.70 -5.57 15.50
C ASP A 54 6.60 -4.75 14.59
N SER A 55 7.79 -5.27 14.27
CA SER A 55 8.67 -4.70 13.25
C SER A 55 8.37 -5.33 11.89
N ALA A 56 8.15 -4.50 10.87
CA ALA A 56 7.96 -4.92 9.49
C ALA A 56 8.80 -4.08 8.52
N ILE A 57 8.92 -4.53 7.28
CA ILE A 57 9.51 -3.77 6.18
C ILE A 57 8.36 -3.19 5.35
N ALA A 58 8.30 -1.86 5.24
CA ALA A 58 7.35 -1.16 4.38
C ALA A 58 7.97 -0.86 3.01
N CYS A 59 7.21 -1.14 1.95
CA CYS A 59 7.60 -0.88 0.56
C CYS A 59 6.55 -0.01 -0.15
N ASP A 60 7.00 0.89 -1.02
CA ASP A 60 6.17 1.80 -1.82
C ASP A 60 5.45 1.02 -2.95
N PRO A 61 4.12 1.13 -3.10
CA PRO A 61 3.38 0.36 -4.09
C PRO A 61 3.19 1.15 -5.40
N LEU A 62 3.90 0.76 -6.46
CA LEU A 62 3.89 1.51 -7.73
C LEU A 62 2.53 1.36 -8.43
N TYR A 63 1.97 0.15 -8.49
CA TYR A 63 0.69 -0.09 -9.17
C TYR A 63 -0.50 0.49 -8.40
N LEU A 64 -0.57 0.32 -7.07
CA LEU A 64 -1.62 0.96 -6.27
C LEU A 64 -1.59 2.49 -6.45
N ASN A 65 -0.41 3.10 -6.44
CA ASN A 65 -0.30 4.56 -6.61
C ASN A 65 -0.71 5.01 -8.01
N LYS A 66 -0.29 4.27 -9.05
CA LYS A 66 -0.66 4.53 -10.46
C LYS A 66 -2.19 4.53 -10.67
N PHE A 67 -2.90 3.58 -10.07
CA PHE A 67 -4.34 3.43 -10.25
C PHE A 67 -5.20 4.19 -9.23
N GLY A 68 -4.68 4.40 -8.02
CA GLY A 68 -5.26 5.26 -6.99
C GLY A 68 -5.12 6.76 -7.26
N ASN A 69 -4.44 7.13 -8.35
CA ASN A 69 -4.14 8.50 -8.73
C ASN A 69 -3.41 9.28 -7.61
N GLN A 70 -2.61 8.56 -6.83
CA GLN A 70 -1.83 9.12 -5.74
C GLN A 70 -0.49 9.61 -6.31
N LYS A 71 -0.14 10.88 -6.07
CA LYS A 71 1.15 11.42 -6.53
C LYS A 71 2.28 10.91 -5.63
N ARG A 72 3.43 10.60 -6.26
CA ARG A 72 4.69 10.20 -5.60
C ARG A 72 4.54 8.91 -4.78
N ARG A 73 4.69 8.98 -3.46
CA ARG A 73 4.77 7.79 -2.59
C ARG A 73 3.42 7.28 -2.13
N GLY A 74 2.33 8.03 -2.35
CA GLY A 74 1.01 7.68 -1.80
C GLY A 74 1.02 7.51 -0.28
N ASP A 75 -0.12 7.17 0.29
CA ASP A 75 -0.20 6.91 1.74
C ASP A 75 -0.08 5.41 2.04
N TYR A 76 -0.30 4.53 1.06
CA TYR A 76 -0.30 3.08 1.28
C TYR A 76 1.08 2.47 1.10
N ARG A 77 1.43 1.47 1.91
CA ARG A 77 2.65 0.66 1.81
C ARG A 77 2.33 -0.81 1.94
N TYR A 78 2.98 -1.63 1.12
CA TYR A 78 3.00 -3.07 1.36
C TYR A 78 3.88 -3.37 2.57
N LEU A 79 3.46 -4.33 3.39
CA LEU A 79 4.20 -4.79 4.54
C LEU A 79 4.79 -6.17 4.28
N PHE A 80 6.03 -6.34 4.68
CA PHE A 80 6.74 -7.61 4.60
C PHE A 80 7.43 -7.96 5.91
N THR A 81 7.43 -9.25 6.23
CA THR A 81 8.20 -9.85 7.33
C THR A 81 8.92 -11.07 6.78
N ASP A 82 10.23 -11.17 6.98
CA ASP A 82 11.08 -12.24 6.40
C ASP A 82 10.89 -12.41 4.88
N GLY A 83 10.71 -11.29 4.18
CA GLY A 83 10.45 -11.24 2.75
C GLY A 83 9.06 -11.73 2.31
N LYS A 84 8.17 -12.09 3.23
CA LYS A 84 6.79 -12.49 2.93
C LYS A 84 5.83 -11.34 3.13
N TYR A 85 4.86 -11.21 2.22
CA TYR A 85 3.81 -10.20 2.33
C TYR A 85 2.89 -10.48 3.53
N VAL A 86 2.68 -9.47 4.38
CA VAL A 86 1.86 -9.57 5.61
C VAL A 86 0.74 -8.54 5.68
N GLY A 87 0.47 -7.83 4.58
CA GLY A 87 -0.66 -6.91 4.47
C GLY A 87 -0.29 -5.51 4.02
N LEU A 88 -1.19 -4.56 4.27
CA LEU A 88 -1.07 -3.18 3.81
C LEU A 88 -1.09 -2.23 5.00
N ALA A 89 -0.13 -1.29 5.04
CA ALA A 89 -0.16 -0.16 5.95
C ALA A 89 -0.58 1.12 5.23
N LYS A 90 -1.12 2.06 6.01
CA LYS A 90 -1.25 3.46 5.63
C LYS A 90 -0.35 4.32 6.51
N HIS A 91 0.49 5.12 5.88
CA HIS A 91 1.33 6.12 6.52
C HIS A 91 0.50 7.39 6.79
N TYR A 92 0.51 7.82 8.05
CA TYR A 92 -0.08 9.06 8.52
C TYR A 92 1.07 9.97 8.97
N PRO A 93 1.33 11.12 8.30
CA PRO A 93 2.53 11.93 8.53
C PRO A 93 2.81 12.34 9.99
N ARG A 94 1.79 12.37 10.84
CA ARG A 94 1.90 12.72 12.27
C ARG A 94 1.59 11.56 13.24
N ARG A 95 1.16 10.41 12.72
CA ARG A 95 0.71 9.25 13.54
C ARG A 95 1.47 7.97 13.21
N GLY A 96 2.48 8.03 12.34
CA GLY A 96 3.23 6.86 11.90
C GLY A 96 2.40 5.96 10.99
N TYR A 97 2.68 4.67 11.03
CA TYR A 97 2.04 3.66 10.18
C TYR A 97 0.90 2.98 10.94
N ARG A 98 -0.17 2.65 10.23
CA ARG A 98 -1.24 1.77 10.74
C ARG A 98 -1.59 0.70 9.71
N ARG A 99 -1.79 -0.53 10.17
CA ARG A 99 -2.29 -1.62 9.32
C ARG A 99 -3.72 -1.30 8.88
N VAL A 100 -4.02 -1.59 7.62
CA VAL A 100 -5.33 -1.33 6.99
C VAL A 100 -6.06 -2.65 6.72
N ALA A 101 -5.31 -3.67 6.35
CA ALA A 101 -5.74 -5.04 6.11
C ALA A 101 -4.55 -5.98 6.25
#